data_AF-A0A1Q3AJE8-F1
#
_entry.id   AF-A0A1Q3AJE8-F1
#
_cell.length_a   1.000
_cell.length_b   1.000
_cell.length_c   1.000
_cell.angle_alpha   90.00
_cell.angle_beta   90.00
_cell.angle_gamma   90.00
#
_symmetry.space_group_name_H-M   'P 1'
#
loop_
_entity.id
_entity.type
_entity.pdbx_description
1 polymer ?
#
loop_
_entity_poly.entity_id
_entity_poly.type
_entity_poly.pdbx_seq_one_letter_code
_entity_poly.pdbx_strand_id
1 'polypeptide(L)'
;MGSGGVWLVVSSLLLRIGFFTFGIYQDAHMQVKYTDIDYYVFHDAAGYVFEHGSPFMRDTYRYTPLLSWLLVPNHYLGWIHYGKLLFVIFDLITGMIIMKQLAGSSKANWLASLWLLNPMVITISTRGNAESILGFMVMLTLYWLQKGHLIYAGLIYGISIHFKIYPIIYSLPISIYTYNRYKGHQWFYKLVLLGATTLIGLLGCSVWMYQGYGQEFLENAYLYHLYRTDHRHNFSIWNLLLYFDSARPEKSALSKIAFVPQLIVTASISVLQWWNPSFENLPCVLFVQTFAFVTFNKVCTSQYFIWYLIFLPLYISRSNISPRKGVLMLAIWGVTQGLWLLQGYRLEFLGQDVFFPDLFAASAAFFLGNVWLLGQFIEDIKSSQQPKIDRFKKEA
;
A
#
# COMPACT_ATOMS: atom_id res chain seq x y z
N MET A 1 -7.98 18.08 18.91
CA MET A 1 -7.36 18.60 17.67
C MET A 1 -7.30 20.11 17.82
N GLY A 2 -6.13 20.74 17.65
CA GLY A 2 -6.06 22.20 17.60
C GLY A 2 -6.72 22.76 16.33
N SER A 3 -7.00 24.06 16.29
CA SER A 3 -7.66 24.74 15.17
C SER A 3 -6.98 24.45 13.81
N GLY A 4 -5.64 24.48 13.76
CA GLY A 4 -4.89 24.18 12.53
C GLY A 4 -5.09 22.74 12.01
N GLY A 5 -5.29 21.77 12.91
CA GLY A 5 -5.58 20.40 12.51
C GLY A 5 -6.98 20.25 11.90
N VAL A 6 -7.96 20.98 12.43
CA VAL A 6 -9.32 21.02 11.86
C VAL A 6 -9.29 21.61 10.46
N TRP A 7 -8.61 22.75 10.26
CA TRP A 7 -8.47 23.37 8.93
C TRP A 7 -7.77 22.47 7.91
N LEU A 8 -6.78 21.69 8.34
CA LEU A 8 -6.12 20.73 7.47
C LEU A 8 -7.10 19.65 6.98
N VAL A 9 -7.91 19.07 7.86
CA VAL A 9 -8.91 18.05 7.50
C VAL A 9 -10.00 18.64 6.61
N VAL A 10 -10.49 19.85 6.93
CA VAL A 10 -11.49 20.55 6.10
C VAL A 10 -10.94 20.83 4.70
N SER A 11 -9.73 21.36 4.59
CA SER A 11 -9.09 21.64 3.30
C SER A 11 -8.89 20.35 2.49
N SER A 12 -8.48 19.29 3.16
CA SER A 12 -8.29 17.95 2.60
C SER A 12 -9.60 17.34 2.07
N LEU A 13 -10.72 17.57 2.77
CA LEU A 13 -12.06 17.18 2.34
C LEU A 13 -12.51 18.00 1.13
N LEU A 14 -12.34 19.33 1.14
CA LEU A 14 -12.71 20.19 0.01
C LEU A 14 -11.95 19.82 -1.27
N LEU A 15 -10.65 19.51 -1.16
CA LEU A 15 -9.87 19.02 -2.30
C LEU A 15 -10.41 17.69 -2.84
N ARG A 16 -10.77 16.74 -1.96
CA ARG A 16 -11.38 15.46 -2.39
C ARG A 16 -12.74 15.65 -3.04
N ILE A 17 -13.57 16.57 -2.53
CA ILE A 17 -14.83 16.95 -3.18
C ILE A 17 -14.56 17.51 -4.58
N GLY A 18 -13.60 18.42 -4.73
CA GLY A 18 -13.21 18.99 -6.02
C GLY A 18 -12.70 17.94 -7.02
N PHE A 19 -11.80 17.04 -6.59
CA PHE A 19 -11.30 15.96 -7.44
C PHE A 19 -12.39 14.94 -7.79
N PHE A 20 -13.28 14.64 -6.85
CA PHE A 20 -14.42 13.76 -7.07
C PHE A 20 -15.40 14.34 -8.11
N THR A 21 -15.78 15.60 -7.98
CA THR A 21 -16.69 16.26 -8.94
C THR A 21 -16.02 16.44 -10.30
N PHE A 22 -14.74 16.82 -10.32
CA PHE A 22 -13.96 16.86 -11.56
C PHE A 22 -13.86 15.48 -12.21
N GLY A 23 -13.68 14.42 -11.44
CA GLY A 23 -13.65 13.05 -11.94
C GLY A 23 -14.93 12.65 -12.65
N ILE A 24 -16.10 12.99 -12.08
CA ILE A 24 -17.41 12.78 -12.72
C ILE A 24 -17.50 13.56 -14.04
N TYR A 25 -17.07 14.82 -14.04
CA TYR A 25 -17.04 15.65 -15.24
C TYR A 25 -16.13 15.05 -16.32
N GLN A 26 -14.91 14.65 -15.96
CA GLN A 26 -13.94 14.04 -16.87
C GLN A 26 -14.49 12.73 -17.46
N ASP A 27 -15.10 11.87 -16.65
CA ASP A 27 -15.70 10.62 -17.11
C ASP A 27 -16.81 10.85 -18.15
N ALA A 28 -17.59 11.93 -18.00
CA ALA A 28 -18.67 12.26 -18.93
C ALA A 28 -18.18 12.93 -20.23
N HIS A 29 -17.08 13.69 -20.20
CA HIS A 29 -16.71 14.59 -21.31
C HIS A 29 -15.38 14.24 -22.01
N MET A 30 -14.52 13.43 -21.40
CA MET A 30 -13.18 13.14 -21.93
C MET A 30 -13.03 11.68 -22.36
N GLN A 31 -12.11 11.45 -23.31
CA GLN A 31 -11.77 10.11 -23.79
C GLN A 31 -11.06 9.30 -22.70
N VAL A 32 -10.07 9.90 -22.02
CA VAL A 32 -9.37 9.27 -20.91
C VAL A 32 -10.21 9.42 -19.65
N LYS A 33 -10.67 8.30 -19.12
CA LYS A 33 -11.52 8.24 -17.93
C LYS A 33 -10.72 8.49 -16.65
N TYR A 34 -11.36 9.20 -15.73
CA TYR A 34 -10.86 9.41 -14.38
C TYR A 34 -11.11 8.17 -13.52
N THR A 35 -12.31 7.57 -13.57
CA THR A 35 -12.61 6.38 -12.77
C THR A 35 -11.60 5.25 -13.02
N ASP A 36 -11.14 4.64 -11.94
CA ASP A 36 -10.29 3.45 -12.00
C ASP A 36 -11.09 2.31 -12.66
N ILE A 37 -10.46 1.58 -13.59
CA ILE A 37 -11.14 0.48 -14.27
C ILE A 37 -11.58 -0.60 -13.28
N ASP A 38 -10.80 -0.82 -12.23
CA ASP A 38 -11.10 -1.79 -11.17
C ASP A 38 -12.37 -1.39 -10.39
N TYR A 39 -12.71 -0.09 -10.34
CA TYR A 39 -13.93 0.36 -9.67
C TYR A 39 -15.20 -0.17 -10.35
N TYR A 40 -15.22 -0.24 -11.68
CA TYR A 40 -16.32 -0.86 -12.42
C TYR A 40 -16.41 -2.36 -12.13
N VAL A 41 -15.26 -3.04 -12.06
CA VAL A 41 -15.21 -4.47 -11.67
C VAL A 41 -15.80 -4.67 -10.26
N PHE A 42 -15.51 -3.78 -9.31
CA PHE A 42 -16.10 -3.85 -7.96
C PHE A 42 -17.61 -3.57 -7.97
N HIS A 43 -18.04 -2.57 -8.75
CA HIS A 43 -19.44 -2.20 -8.88
C HIS A 43 -20.27 -3.34 -9.48
N ASP A 44 -19.81 -3.93 -10.58
CA ASP A 44 -20.50 -5.04 -11.25
C ASP A 44 -20.56 -6.28 -10.33
N ALA A 45 -19.45 -6.61 -9.66
CA ALA A 45 -19.40 -7.69 -8.68
C ALA A 45 -20.37 -7.48 -7.51
N ALA A 46 -20.52 -6.24 -7.04
CA ALA A 46 -21.52 -5.89 -6.03
C ALA A 46 -22.96 -6.02 -6.56
N GLY A 47 -23.17 -5.86 -7.86
CA GLY A 47 -24.46 -6.06 -8.53
C GLY A 47 -24.88 -7.53 -8.50
N TYR A 48 -23.95 -8.43 -8.82
CA TYR A 48 -24.19 -9.86 -8.66
C TYR A 48 -24.52 -10.23 -7.21
N VAL A 49 -23.81 -9.67 -6.23
CA VAL A 49 -24.14 -9.90 -4.80
C VAL A 49 -25.54 -9.37 -4.44
N PHE A 50 -25.90 -8.19 -4.96
CA PHE A 50 -27.22 -7.60 -4.76
C PHE A 50 -28.35 -8.49 -5.32
N GLU A 51 -28.11 -9.16 -6.44
CA GLU A 51 -29.03 -10.13 -7.06
C GLU A 51 -28.90 -11.56 -6.48
N HIS A 52 -28.32 -11.71 -5.29
CA HIS A 52 -28.10 -12.99 -4.60
C HIS A 52 -27.15 -13.97 -5.31
N GLY A 53 -26.30 -13.45 -6.20
CA GLY A 53 -25.28 -14.19 -6.93
C GLY A 53 -23.86 -14.08 -6.35
N SER A 54 -22.93 -14.80 -6.99
CA SER A 54 -21.49 -14.73 -6.70
C SER A 54 -20.85 -13.47 -7.32
N PRO A 55 -20.04 -12.68 -6.59
CA PRO A 55 -19.32 -11.54 -7.15
C PRO A 55 -18.32 -11.96 -8.23
N PHE A 56 -17.90 -13.23 -8.22
CA PHE A 56 -16.95 -13.79 -9.18
C PHE A 56 -17.59 -14.12 -10.54
N MET A 57 -18.92 -14.03 -10.66
CA MET A 57 -19.59 -14.00 -11.98
C MET A 57 -19.14 -12.79 -12.81
N ARG A 58 -18.66 -11.73 -12.15
CA ARG A 58 -17.95 -10.67 -12.85
C ARG A 58 -16.56 -11.16 -13.24
N ASP A 59 -16.35 -11.30 -14.55
CA ASP A 59 -15.04 -11.58 -15.11
C ASP A 59 -13.98 -10.63 -14.53
N THR A 60 -12.77 -11.14 -14.31
CA THR A 60 -11.64 -10.40 -13.75
C THR A 60 -11.81 -9.87 -12.31
N TYR A 61 -12.90 -10.18 -11.60
CA TYR A 61 -12.98 -9.92 -10.16
C TYR A 61 -12.00 -10.85 -9.42
N ARG A 62 -10.95 -10.28 -8.83
CA ARG A 62 -9.85 -11.00 -8.14
C ARG A 62 -9.64 -10.49 -6.72
N TYR A 63 -10.72 -10.07 -6.08
CA TYR A 63 -10.74 -9.45 -4.75
C TYR A 63 -11.56 -10.29 -3.77
N THR A 64 -11.41 -10.04 -2.46
CA THR A 64 -12.29 -10.68 -1.47
C THR A 64 -13.76 -10.27 -1.72
N PRO A 65 -14.75 -11.17 -1.54
CA PRO A 65 -16.15 -10.80 -1.59
C PRO A 65 -16.54 -9.74 -0.54
N LEU A 66 -15.76 -9.57 0.53
CA LEU A 66 -16.00 -8.50 1.49
C LEU A 66 -16.02 -7.11 0.83
N LEU A 67 -15.19 -6.89 -0.21
CA LEU A 67 -15.18 -5.63 -0.96
C LEU A 67 -16.48 -5.44 -1.76
N SER A 68 -16.97 -6.47 -2.46
CA SER A 68 -18.24 -6.36 -3.20
C SER A 68 -19.42 -6.13 -2.25
N TRP A 69 -19.45 -6.80 -1.09
CA TRP A 69 -20.45 -6.55 -0.04
C TRP A 69 -20.47 -5.10 0.45
N LEU A 70 -19.30 -4.48 0.65
CA LEU A 70 -19.20 -3.06 1.03
C LEU A 70 -19.78 -2.12 -0.04
N LEU A 71 -19.83 -2.57 -1.31
CA LEU A 71 -20.31 -1.78 -2.44
C LEU A 71 -21.73 -2.12 -2.90
N VAL A 72 -22.39 -3.10 -2.28
CA VAL A 72 -23.82 -3.42 -2.52
C VAL A 72 -24.72 -2.17 -2.43
N PRO A 73 -24.49 -1.18 -1.52
CA PRO A 73 -25.28 0.04 -1.51
C PRO A 73 -25.23 0.86 -2.79
N ASN A 74 -24.24 0.67 -3.67
CA ASN A 74 -24.23 1.30 -5.02
C ASN A 74 -25.53 0.96 -5.78
N HIS A 75 -26.01 -0.28 -5.65
CA HIS A 75 -27.19 -0.79 -6.36
C HIS A 75 -28.49 -0.45 -5.64
N TYR A 76 -28.54 -0.58 -4.31
CA TYR A 76 -29.70 -0.14 -3.52
C TYR A 76 -30.02 1.35 -3.71
N LEU A 77 -29.00 2.20 -3.84
CA LEU A 77 -29.16 3.64 -4.02
C LEU A 77 -29.29 4.05 -5.49
N GLY A 78 -29.09 3.13 -6.45
CA GLY A 78 -29.00 3.46 -7.87
C GLY A 78 -27.87 4.45 -8.19
N TRP A 79 -26.81 4.47 -7.38
CA TRP A 79 -25.75 5.47 -7.46
C TRP A 79 -24.36 4.84 -7.44
N ILE A 80 -23.75 4.74 -8.63
CA ILE A 80 -22.43 4.13 -8.83
C ILE A 80 -21.33 4.81 -8.02
N HIS A 81 -21.46 6.05 -7.56
CA HIS A 81 -20.38 6.77 -6.87
C HIS A 81 -20.35 6.61 -5.35
N TYR A 82 -21.30 5.88 -4.74
CA TYR A 82 -21.31 5.65 -3.29
C TYR A 82 -19.99 5.03 -2.80
N GLY A 83 -19.49 3.99 -3.47
CA GLY A 83 -18.22 3.33 -3.13
C GLY A 83 -17.01 4.26 -3.15
N LYS A 84 -16.95 5.21 -4.10
CA LYS A 84 -15.89 6.22 -4.14
C LYS A 84 -15.93 7.12 -2.90
N LEU A 85 -17.12 7.53 -2.46
CA LEU A 85 -17.27 8.31 -1.22
C LEU A 85 -16.82 7.50 0.00
N LEU A 86 -17.16 6.21 0.05
CA LEU A 86 -16.69 5.32 1.10
C LEU A 86 -15.15 5.30 1.17
N PHE A 87 -14.48 5.16 0.03
CA PHE A 87 -13.01 5.16 -0.03
C PHE A 87 -12.41 6.51 0.40
N VAL A 88 -13.00 7.62 -0.04
CA VAL A 88 -12.64 8.98 0.38
C VAL A 88 -12.76 9.15 1.91
N ILE A 89 -13.81 8.61 2.53
CA ILE A 89 -13.99 8.65 3.99
C ILE A 89 -12.88 7.89 4.70
N PHE A 90 -12.57 6.66 4.28
CA PHE A 90 -11.49 5.85 4.89
C PHE A 90 -10.11 6.51 4.73
N ASP A 91 -9.86 7.15 3.59
CA ASP A 91 -8.64 7.93 3.35
C ASP A 91 -8.51 9.13 4.32
N LEU A 92 -9.58 9.91 4.51
CA LEU A 92 -9.59 11.01 5.49
C LEU A 92 -9.39 10.51 6.92
N ILE A 93 -10.03 9.39 7.30
CA ILE A 93 -9.85 8.76 8.61
C ILE A 93 -8.41 8.30 8.79
N THR A 94 -7.78 7.74 7.75
CA THR A 94 -6.36 7.37 7.76
C THR A 94 -5.48 8.56 8.10
N GLY A 95 -5.70 9.71 7.46
CA GLY A 95 -4.98 10.94 7.79
C GLY A 95 -5.21 11.43 9.22
N MET A 96 -6.43 11.29 9.74
CA MET A 96 -6.72 11.60 11.16
C MET A 96 -6.01 10.64 12.14
N ILE A 97 -5.87 9.36 11.79
CA ILE A 97 -5.09 8.39 12.59
C ILE A 97 -3.61 8.81 12.59
N ILE A 98 -3.04 9.14 11.43
CA ILE A 98 -1.66 9.63 11.31
C ILE A 98 -1.46 10.88 12.19
N MET A 99 -2.39 11.85 12.16
CA MET A 99 -2.33 13.03 13.03
C MET A 99 -2.33 12.65 14.52
N LYS A 100 -3.15 11.68 14.93
CA LYS A 100 -3.19 11.19 16.33
C LYS A 100 -1.87 10.54 16.74
N GLN A 101 -1.25 9.76 15.87
CA GLN A 101 0.03 9.10 16.16
C GLN A 101 1.19 10.11 16.23
N LEU A 102 1.07 11.22 15.49
CA LEU A 102 2.04 12.33 15.49
C LEU A 102 1.76 13.42 16.52
N ALA A 103 0.73 13.29 17.36
CA ALA A 103 0.28 14.37 18.24
C ALA A 103 1.33 14.93 19.21
N GLY A 104 2.39 14.16 19.52
CA GLY A 104 3.53 14.62 20.32
C GLY A 104 4.56 15.49 19.56
N SER A 105 4.43 15.63 18.25
CA SER A 105 5.34 16.43 17.41
C SER A 105 4.80 17.84 17.20
N SER A 106 5.66 18.86 17.36
CA SER A 106 5.33 20.25 16.99
C SER A 106 5.05 20.41 15.49
N LYS A 107 5.50 19.46 14.66
CA LYS A 107 5.30 19.42 13.21
C LYS A 107 4.16 18.50 12.77
N ALA A 108 3.30 18.04 13.70
CA ALA A 108 2.26 17.04 13.43
C ALA A 108 1.38 17.38 12.21
N ASN A 109 0.89 18.61 12.12
CA ASN A 109 0.01 19.03 11.01
C ASN A 109 0.76 19.05 9.66
N TRP A 110 2.01 19.54 9.64
CA TRP A 110 2.83 19.55 8.43
C TRP A 110 3.14 18.12 7.97
N LEU A 111 3.53 17.24 8.87
CA LEU A 111 3.78 15.83 8.56
C LEU A 111 2.51 15.14 8.04
N ALA A 112 1.37 15.33 8.71
CA ALA A 112 0.10 14.76 8.27
C ALA A 112 -0.39 15.31 6.92
N SER A 113 -0.02 16.54 6.56
CA SER A 113 -0.35 17.10 5.24
C SER A 113 0.31 16.33 4.08
N LEU A 114 1.42 15.62 4.33
CA LEU A 114 2.08 14.76 3.34
C LEU A 114 1.21 13.56 2.92
N TRP A 115 0.17 13.24 3.69
CA TRP A 115 -0.89 12.31 3.30
C TRP A 115 -2.15 13.06 2.88
N LEU A 116 -2.67 13.93 3.75
CA LEU A 116 -3.98 14.58 3.58
C LEU A 116 -4.04 15.52 2.36
N LEU A 117 -2.93 16.12 1.94
CA LEU A 117 -2.85 17.03 0.79
C LEU A 117 -2.07 16.43 -0.39
N ASN A 118 -1.75 15.13 -0.34
CA ASN A 118 -0.99 14.48 -1.41
C ASN A 118 -1.89 14.23 -2.63
N PRO A 119 -1.56 14.78 -3.81
CA PRO A 119 -2.39 14.64 -5.00
C PRO A 119 -2.53 13.19 -5.45
N MET A 120 -1.51 12.33 -5.25
CA MET A 120 -1.60 10.90 -5.58
C MET A 120 -2.61 10.18 -4.69
N VAL A 121 -2.60 10.49 -3.38
CA VAL A 121 -3.54 9.91 -2.40
C VAL A 121 -4.97 10.36 -2.70
N ILE A 122 -5.17 11.67 -2.90
CA ILE A 122 -6.47 12.27 -3.26
C ILE A 122 -7.02 11.64 -4.54
N THR A 123 -6.16 11.50 -5.55
CA THR A 123 -6.56 10.93 -6.84
C THR A 123 -6.97 9.47 -6.67
N ILE A 124 -6.17 8.64 -6.00
CA ILE A 124 -6.46 7.20 -5.85
C ILE A 124 -7.78 6.96 -5.10
N SER A 125 -8.05 7.70 -4.02
CA SER A 125 -9.31 7.54 -3.29
C SER A 125 -10.52 8.01 -4.09
N THR A 126 -10.44 9.17 -4.74
CA THR A 126 -11.56 9.74 -5.54
C THR A 126 -11.79 9.03 -6.87
N ARG A 127 -10.78 8.33 -7.43
CA ARG A 127 -10.92 7.50 -8.64
C ARG A 127 -11.71 6.21 -8.40
N GLY A 128 -11.89 5.79 -7.15
CA GLY A 128 -12.61 4.57 -6.81
C GLY A 128 -11.71 3.37 -6.51
N ASN A 129 -10.49 3.61 -6.02
CA ASN A 129 -9.61 2.49 -5.65
C ASN A 129 -9.79 2.12 -4.16
N ALA A 130 -9.92 0.81 -3.88
CA ALA A 130 -10.14 0.28 -2.53
C ALA A 130 -8.90 0.33 -1.61
N GLU A 131 -7.73 0.76 -2.10
CA GLU A 131 -6.50 0.91 -1.28
C GLU A 131 -6.72 1.77 -0.03
N SER A 132 -7.66 2.72 -0.03
CA SER A 132 -7.96 3.57 1.13
C SER A 132 -8.49 2.79 2.34
N ILE A 133 -9.30 1.75 2.13
CA ILE A 133 -9.80 0.89 3.21
C ILE A 133 -8.65 0.10 3.82
N LEU A 134 -7.80 -0.44 2.96
CA LEU A 134 -6.64 -1.23 3.35
C LEU A 134 -5.62 -0.40 4.13
N GLY A 135 -5.31 0.79 3.64
CA GLY A 135 -4.48 1.77 4.33
C GLY A 135 -5.04 2.13 5.71
N PHE A 136 -6.36 2.36 5.81
CA PHE A 136 -7.03 2.59 7.08
C PHE A 136 -6.81 1.43 8.06
N MET A 137 -7.02 0.18 7.63
CA MET A 137 -6.84 -0.99 8.50
C MET A 137 -5.39 -1.12 8.97
N VAL A 138 -4.41 -0.92 8.09
CA VAL A 138 -2.98 -0.96 8.44
C VAL A 138 -2.62 0.12 9.48
N MET A 139 -3.07 1.36 9.28
CA MET A 139 -2.81 2.45 10.23
C MET A 139 -3.56 2.26 11.55
N LEU A 140 -4.77 1.69 11.51
CA LEU A 140 -5.53 1.36 12.70
C LEU A 140 -4.87 0.24 13.52
N THR A 141 -4.30 -0.78 12.86
CA THR A 141 -3.44 -1.79 13.52
C THR A 141 -2.28 -1.11 14.25
N LEU A 142 -1.55 -0.21 13.59
CA LEU A 142 -0.45 0.51 14.22
C LEU A 142 -0.91 1.39 15.38
N TYR A 143 -2.06 2.04 15.26
CA TYR A 143 -2.64 2.84 16.33
C TYR A 143 -2.94 2.00 17.58
N TRP A 144 -3.56 0.82 17.42
CA TRP A 144 -3.83 -0.08 18.55
C TRP A 144 -2.57 -0.71 19.13
N LEU A 145 -1.56 -1.02 18.30
CA LEU A 145 -0.24 -1.46 18.76
C LEU A 145 0.45 -0.37 19.60
N GLN A 146 0.37 0.91 19.20
CA GLN A 146 0.91 2.02 19.95
C GLN A 146 0.27 2.13 21.34
N LYS A 147 -1.05 1.92 21.41
CA LYS A 147 -1.82 1.95 22.67
C LYS A 147 -1.67 0.68 23.50
N GLY A 148 -1.01 -0.36 22.99
CA GLY A 148 -0.80 -1.64 23.69
C GLY A 148 -2.03 -2.57 23.69
N HIS A 149 -3.06 -2.27 22.90
CA HIS A 149 -4.26 -3.10 22.80
C HIS A 149 -4.10 -4.20 21.73
N LEU A 150 -3.39 -5.27 22.10
CA LEU A 150 -2.98 -6.33 21.16
C LEU A 150 -4.15 -7.07 20.50
N ILE A 151 -5.29 -7.21 21.18
CA ILE A 151 -6.47 -7.90 20.63
C ILE A 151 -7.04 -7.14 19.43
N TYR A 152 -7.30 -5.84 19.59
CA TYR A 152 -7.80 -5.00 18.48
C TYR A 152 -6.77 -4.87 17.37
N ALA A 153 -5.49 -4.73 17.71
CA ALA A 153 -4.41 -4.71 16.73
C ALA A 153 -4.38 -5.99 15.89
N GLY A 154 -4.43 -7.17 16.52
CA GLY A 154 -4.40 -8.46 15.85
C GLY A 154 -5.64 -8.67 14.99
N LEU A 155 -6.84 -8.46 15.52
CA LEU A 155 -8.09 -8.64 14.76
C LEU A 155 -8.09 -7.78 13.48
N ILE A 156 -7.81 -6.48 13.59
CA ILE A 156 -7.78 -5.57 12.43
C ILE A 156 -6.65 -5.95 11.46
N TYR A 157 -5.50 -6.39 11.98
CA TYR A 157 -4.39 -6.84 11.14
C TYR A 157 -4.78 -8.08 10.32
N GLY A 158 -5.43 -9.06 10.96
CA GLY A 158 -5.94 -10.26 10.29
C GLY A 158 -6.94 -9.93 9.18
N ILE A 159 -7.88 -9.01 9.45
CA ILE A 159 -8.86 -8.53 8.46
C ILE A 159 -8.13 -7.82 7.31
N SER A 160 -7.08 -7.04 7.58
CA SER A 160 -6.30 -6.38 6.52
C SER A 160 -5.62 -7.39 5.57
N ILE A 161 -5.08 -8.49 6.11
CA ILE A 161 -4.47 -9.58 5.33
C ILE A 161 -5.53 -10.33 4.50
N HIS A 162 -6.71 -10.53 5.07
CA HIS A 162 -7.84 -11.11 4.32
C HIS A 162 -8.26 -10.20 3.16
N PHE A 163 -8.32 -8.89 3.40
CA PHE A 163 -8.73 -7.91 2.39
C PHE A 163 -7.76 -7.87 1.21
N LYS A 164 -6.46 -7.98 1.49
CA LYS A 164 -5.40 -8.17 0.50
C LYS A 164 -4.20 -8.83 1.19
N ILE A 165 -3.55 -9.78 0.53
CA ILE A 165 -2.52 -10.62 1.19
C ILE A 165 -1.28 -9.84 1.64
N TYR A 166 -0.89 -8.77 0.93
CA TYR A 166 0.42 -8.14 1.10
C TYR A 166 0.78 -7.63 2.52
N PRO A 167 -0.15 -7.16 3.39
CA PRO A 167 0.18 -6.75 4.75
C PRO A 167 0.83 -7.87 5.56
N ILE A 168 0.73 -9.14 5.14
CA ILE A 168 1.41 -10.27 5.78
C ILE A 168 2.91 -10.07 5.97
N ILE A 169 3.56 -9.25 5.11
CA ILE A 169 4.98 -8.92 5.24
C ILE A 169 5.30 -8.21 6.56
N TYR A 170 4.33 -7.55 7.19
CA TYR A 170 4.48 -6.84 8.46
C TYR A 170 4.53 -7.78 9.67
N SER A 171 4.24 -9.07 9.49
CA SER A 171 4.18 -10.06 10.57
C SER A 171 5.50 -10.15 11.33
N LEU A 172 6.63 -10.19 10.63
CA LEU A 172 7.95 -10.28 11.24
C LEU A 172 8.33 -9.02 12.04
N PRO A 173 8.31 -7.79 11.49
CA PRO A 173 8.64 -6.60 12.28
C PRO A 173 7.66 -6.33 13.43
N ILE A 174 6.35 -6.59 13.26
CA ILE A 174 5.37 -6.47 14.34
C ILE A 174 5.66 -7.49 15.46
N SER A 175 6.04 -8.72 15.11
CA SER A 175 6.42 -9.75 16.09
C SER A 175 7.70 -9.37 16.83
N ILE A 176 8.70 -8.86 16.12
CA ILE A 176 9.95 -8.37 16.74
C ILE A 176 9.66 -7.23 17.72
N TYR A 177 8.83 -6.26 17.33
CA TYR A 177 8.40 -5.17 18.22
C TYR A 177 7.68 -5.72 19.45
N THR A 178 6.71 -6.60 19.27
CA THR A 178 5.90 -7.15 20.36
C THR A 178 6.75 -7.98 21.32
N TYR A 179 7.62 -8.85 20.80
CA TYR A 179 8.58 -9.62 21.59
C TYR A 179 9.42 -8.70 22.47
N ASN A 180 10.07 -7.69 21.89
CA ASN A 180 11.00 -6.83 22.62
C ASN A 180 10.28 -5.91 23.61
N ARG A 181 9.08 -5.41 23.28
CA ARG A 181 8.25 -4.61 24.18
C ARG A 181 7.89 -5.37 25.47
N TYR A 182 7.72 -6.68 25.38
CA TYR A 182 7.28 -7.53 26.48
C TYR A 182 8.34 -8.53 26.95
N LYS A 183 9.61 -8.44 26.49
CA LYS A 183 10.67 -9.44 26.70
C LYS A 183 10.90 -9.80 28.18
N GLY A 184 10.70 -8.84 29.08
CA GLY A 184 10.80 -9.04 30.52
C GLY A 184 9.53 -9.54 31.21
N HIS A 185 8.36 -9.50 30.55
CA HIS A 185 7.09 -9.90 31.15
C HIS A 185 6.09 -10.41 30.11
N GLN A 186 5.78 -11.71 30.16
CA GLN A 186 4.72 -12.35 29.36
C GLN A 186 4.91 -12.25 27.83
N TRP A 187 6.13 -12.02 27.30
CA TRP A 187 6.36 -11.90 25.86
C TRP A 187 5.71 -13.02 25.04
N PHE A 188 5.80 -14.27 25.52
CA PHE A 188 5.25 -15.43 24.82
C PHE A 188 3.72 -15.34 24.75
N TYR A 189 3.07 -15.11 25.88
CA TYR A 189 1.62 -14.90 25.92
C TYR A 189 1.18 -13.72 25.05
N LYS A 190 1.90 -12.59 25.08
CA LYS A 190 1.57 -11.40 24.27
C LYS A 190 1.73 -11.65 22.76
N LEU A 191 2.77 -12.38 22.35
CA LEU A 191 2.94 -12.81 20.96
C LEU A 191 1.84 -13.78 20.54
N VAL A 192 1.54 -14.78 21.35
CA VAL A 192 0.46 -15.75 21.08
C VAL A 192 -0.88 -15.04 21.00
N LEU A 193 -1.17 -14.09 21.90
CA LEU A 193 -2.40 -13.31 21.88
C LEU A 193 -2.54 -12.49 20.59
N LEU A 194 -1.48 -11.81 20.17
CA LEU A 194 -1.47 -11.04 18.92
C LEU A 194 -1.62 -11.96 17.70
N GLY A 195 -0.88 -13.07 17.66
CA GLY A 195 -0.93 -14.05 16.58
C GLY A 195 -2.30 -14.72 16.48
N ALA A 196 -2.85 -15.18 17.59
CA ALA A 196 -4.17 -15.83 17.65
C ALA A 196 -5.29 -14.88 17.20
N THR A 197 -5.28 -13.62 17.67
CA THR A 197 -6.28 -12.63 17.25
C THR A 197 -6.12 -12.22 15.78
N THR A 198 -4.89 -12.20 15.25
CA THR A 198 -4.62 -12.05 13.81
C THR A 198 -5.21 -13.22 13.01
N LEU A 199 -5.00 -14.45 13.47
CA LEU A 199 -5.58 -15.64 12.84
C LEU A 199 -7.11 -15.64 12.93
N ILE A 200 -7.69 -15.20 14.04
CA ILE A 200 -9.15 -15.07 14.17
C ILE A 200 -9.70 -14.08 13.13
N GLY A 201 -9.08 -12.90 12.97
CA GLY A 201 -9.52 -11.93 11.96
C GLY A 201 -9.39 -12.48 10.53
N LEU A 202 -8.23 -13.07 10.20
CA LEU A 202 -7.95 -13.61 8.86
C LEU A 202 -8.81 -14.83 8.52
N LEU A 203 -8.78 -15.86 9.37
CA LEU A 203 -9.49 -17.11 9.15
C LEU A 203 -10.99 -16.93 9.34
N GLY A 204 -11.43 -16.09 10.29
CA GLY A 204 -12.85 -15.78 10.47
C GLY A 204 -13.46 -15.20 9.21
N CYS A 205 -12.84 -14.16 8.63
CA CYS A 205 -13.28 -13.61 7.35
C CYS A 205 -13.16 -14.63 6.21
N SER A 206 -12.06 -15.39 6.13
CA SER A 206 -11.85 -16.35 5.04
C SER A 206 -12.85 -17.52 5.09
N VAL A 207 -13.16 -18.04 6.27
CA VAL A 207 -14.18 -19.08 6.47
C VAL A 207 -15.56 -18.54 6.13
N TRP A 208 -15.88 -17.31 6.56
CA TRP A 208 -17.16 -16.69 6.23
C TRP A 208 -17.33 -16.52 4.71
N MET A 209 -16.32 -16.02 4.00
CA MET A 209 -16.37 -15.89 2.54
C MET A 209 -16.39 -17.26 1.84
N TYR A 210 -15.66 -18.25 2.34
CA TYR A 210 -15.67 -19.61 1.79
C TYR A 210 -17.03 -20.30 1.96
N GLN A 211 -17.73 -20.08 3.08
CA GLN A 211 -19.09 -20.62 3.26
C GLN A 211 -20.08 -20.04 2.24
N GLY A 212 -19.89 -18.79 1.80
CA GLY A 212 -20.75 -18.14 0.80
C GLY A 212 -20.40 -18.51 -0.65
N TYR A 213 -19.12 -18.65 -0.98
CA TYR A 213 -18.65 -18.70 -2.38
C TYR A 213 -17.76 -19.91 -2.71
N GLY A 214 -17.44 -20.76 -1.72
CA GLY A 214 -16.70 -22.00 -1.89
C GLY A 214 -15.35 -21.83 -2.57
N GLN A 215 -15.03 -22.76 -3.48
CA GLN A 215 -13.76 -22.80 -4.18
C GLN A 215 -13.52 -21.57 -5.05
N GLU A 216 -14.57 -20.97 -5.61
CA GLU A 216 -14.45 -19.78 -6.46
C GLU A 216 -13.77 -18.61 -5.74
N PHE A 217 -14.01 -18.48 -4.43
CA PHE A 217 -13.33 -17.51 -3.59
C PHE A 217 -11.83 -17.76 -3.47
N LEU A 218 -11.42 -18.99 -3.15
CA LEU A 218 -9.99 -19.32 -3.00
C LEU A 218 -9.23 -19.09 -4.31
N GLU A 219 -9.85 -19.47 -5.42
CA GLU A 219 -9.25 -19.44 -6.74
C GLU A 219 -8.99 -18.01 -7.18
N ASN A 220 -10.01 -17.15 -7.06
CA ASN A 220 -9.95 -15.80 -7.57
C ASN A 220 -9.27 -14.82 -6.60
N ALA A 221 -9.49 -14.94 -5.29
CA ALA A 221 -8.96 -13.98 -4.32
C ALA A 221 -7.54 -14.33 -3.84
N TYR A 222 -7.16 -15.62 -3.82
CA TYR A 222 -5.86 -16.04 -3.27
C TYR A 222 -4.96 -16.74 -4.31
N LEU A 223 -5.40 -17.86 -4.89
CA LEU A 223 -4.54 -18.70 -5.73
C LEU A 223 -4.16 -18.03 -7.05
N TYR A 224 -5.04 -17.20 -7.62
CA TYR A 224 -4.77 -16.44 -8.84
C TYR A 224 -3.46 -15.65 -8.78
N HIS A 225 -3.10 -15.10 -7.62
CA HIS A 225 -1.89 -14.29 -7.47
C HIS A 225 -0.58 -15.07 -7.60
N LEU A 226 -0.61 -16.40 -7.46
CA LEU A 226 0.59 -17.24 -7.63
C LEU A 226 1.01 -17.34 -9.09
N TYR A 227 0.05 -17.43 -10.00
CA TYR A 227 0.30 -17.63 -11.44
C TYR A 227 -0.07 -16.40 -12.31
N ARG A 228 -0.57 -15.31 -11.70
CA ARG A 228 -0.85 -14.04 -12.38
C ARG A 228 0.37 -13.52 -13.14
N THR A 229 0.12 -13.01 -14.35
CA THR A 229 1.10 -12.45 -15.29
C THR A 229 0.58 -11.12 -15.84
N ASP A 230 0.67 -10.04 -15.05
CA ASP A 230 0.34 -8.71 -15.56
C ASP A 230 1.52 -8.13 -16.31
N HIS A 231 1.39 -8.14 -17.63
CA HIS A 231 2.38 -7.59 -18.54
C HIS A 231 2.10 -6.11 -18.84
N ARG A 232 0.83 -5.69 -18.92
CA ARG A 232 0.47 -4.29 -19.17
C ARG A 232 0.67 -3.40 -17.95
N HIS A 233 0.99 -2.15 -18.21
CA HIS A 233 1.08 -1.05 -17.25
C HIS A 233 1.95 -1.36 -16.03
N ASN A 234 3.08 -2.07 -16.25
CA ASN A 234 3.89 -2.65 -15.20
C ASN A 234 5.32 -2.08 -15.18
N PHE A 235 5.65 -1.29 -14.16
CA PHE A 235 6.95 -0.64 -13.96
C PHE A 235 8.10 -1.62 -13.65
N SER A 236 7.78 -2.88 -13.34
CA SER A 236 8.75 -3.86 -12.88
C SER A 236 9.85 -4.09 -13.91
N ILE A 237 11.06 -4.42 -13.42
CA ILE A 237 12.14 -4.91 -14.28
C ILE A 237 11.76 -6.21 -15.02
N TRP A 238 10.78 -6.95 -14.49
CA TRP A 238 10.22 -8.16 -15.09
C TRP A 238 9.24 -7.88 -16.23
N ASN A 239 8.88 -6.62 -16.49
CA ASN A 239 7.84 -6.23 -17.44
C ASN A 239 8.03 -6.84 -18.84
N LEU A 240 9.21 -6.66 -19.44
CA LEU A 240 9.48 -7.14 -20.79
C LEU A 240 9.42 -8.68 -20.89
N LEU A 241 9.92 -9.38 -19.86
CA LEU A 241 9.81 -10.83 -19.79
C LEU A 241 8.35 -11.27 -19.73
N LEU A 242 7.53 -10.62 -18.89
CA LEU A 242 6.11 -10.94 -18.76
C LEU A 242 5.32 -10.65 -20.04
N TYR A 243 5.68 -9.60 -20.78
CA TYR A 243 5.12 -9.32 -22.11
C TYR A 243 5.39 -10.48 -23.07
N PHE A 244 6.64 -10.94 -23.18
CA PHE A 244 6.97 -12.04 -24.08
C PHE A 244 6.37 -13.38 -23.61
N ASP A 245 6.37 -13.66 -22.30
CA ASP A 245 5.71 -14.83 -21.73
C ASP A 245 4.19 -14.83 -22.03
N SER A 246 3.55 -13.65 -22.10
CA SER A 246 2.12 -13.54 -22.42
C SER A 246 1.80 -13.84 -23.89
N ALA A 247 2.76 -13.66 -24.79
CA ALA A 247 2.61 -13.87 -26.22
C ALA A 247 3.04 -15.29 -26.66
N ARG A 248 3.72 -16.04 -25.79
CA ARG A 248 4.29 -17.37 -26.10
C ARG A 248 3.52 -18.48 -25.37
N PRO A 249 3.37 -19.67 -25.99
CA PRO A 249 2.76 -20.83 -25.32
C PRO A 249 3.62 -21.34 -24.14
N GLU A 250 4.94 -21.31 -24.32
CA GLU A 250 5.90 -21.71 -23.30
C GLU A 250 6.25 -20.51 -22.41
N LYS A 251 5.90 -20.63 -21.13
CA LYS A 251 6.20 -19.61 -20.12
C LYS A 251 7.59 -19.83 -19.53
N SER A 252 8.36 -18.75 -19.38
CA SER A 252 9.66 -18.82 -18.73
C SER A 252 9.56 -19.30 -17.28
N ALA A 253 10.51 -20.13 -16.85
CA ALA A 253 10.69 -20.45 -15.44
C ALA A 253 11.17 -19.23 -14.62
N LEU A 254 11.78 -18.23 -15.28
CA LEU A 254 12.33 -17.04 -14.64
C LEU A 254 11.25 -16.19 -13.98
N SER A 255 10.07 -16.04 -14.61
CA SER A 255 8.97 -15.26 -14.04
C SER A 255 8.39 -15.90 -12.77
N LYS A 256 8.56 -17.22 -12.60
CA LYS A 256 8.18 -17.95 -11.37
C LYS A 256 9.16 -17.70 -10.22
N ILE A 257 10.45 -17.54 -10.47
CA ILE A 257 11.44 -17.31 -9.39
C ILE A 257 11.55 -15.84 -8.98
N ALA A 258 10.89 -14.91 -9.68
CA ALA A 258 10.91 -13.49 -9.39
C ALA A 258 10.46 -13.12 -7.96
N PHE A 259 9.66 -13.97 -7.29
CA PHE A 259 9.27 -13.76 -5.89
C PHE A 259 10.41 -14.03 -4.90
N VAL A 260 11.43 -14.82 -5.26
CA VAL A 260 12.53 -15.21 -4.36
C VAL A 260 13.37 -14.00 -3.93
N PRO A 261 13.94 -13.18 -4.85
CA PRO A 261 14.68 -12.00 -4.44
C PRO A 261 13.81 -11.00 -3.66
N GLN A 262 12.53 -10.86 -4.06
CA GLN A 262 11.57 -10.02 -3.35
C GLN A 262 11.38 -10.49 -1.90
N LEU A 263 11.15 -11.79 -1.68
CA LEU A 263 10.94 -12.38 -0.36
C LEU A 263 12.18 -12.21 0.53
N ILE A 264 13.37 -12.51 -0.01
CA ILE A 264 14.64 -12.37 0.72
C ILE A 264 14.82 -10.94 1.20
N VAL A 265 14.79 -9.96 0.28
CA VAL A 265 15.01 -8.55 0.63
C VAL A 265 13.95 -8.06 1.61
N THR A 266 12.66 -8.36 1.35
CA THR A 266 11.54 -7.94 2.21
C THR A 266 11.65 -8.51 3.63
N ALA A 267 12.04 -9.77 3.78
CA ALA A 267 12.26 -10.38 5.08
C ALA A 267 13.46 -9.76 5.81
N SER A 268 14.58 -9.56 5.10
CA SER A 268 15.82 -8.99 5.66
C SER A 268 15.66 -7.58 6.23
N ILE A 269 14.76 -6.75 5.68
CA ILE A 269 14.48 -5.41 6.25
C ILE A 269 14.04 -5.47 7.71
N SER A 270 13.39 -6.56 8.15
CA SER A 270 12.91 -6.72 9.53
C SER A 270 14.04 -6.69 10.57
N VAL A 271 15.29 -6.96 10.18
CA VAL A 271 16.47 -6.83 11.05
C VAL A 271 16.64 -5.40 11.57
N LEU A 272 16.21 -4.39 10.80
CA LEU A 272 16.24 -2.99 11.25
C LEU A 272 15.36 -2.76 12.48
N GLN A 273 14.26 -3.51 12.61
CA GLN A 273 13.41 -3.46 13.81
C GLN A 273 14.05 -4.19 14.99
N TRP A 274 14.87 -5.21 14.73
CA TRP A 274 15.60 -5.92 15.78
C TRP A 274 16.65 -5.04 16.46
N TRP A 275 17.37 -4.23 15.68
CA TRP A 275 18.39 -3.32 16.20
C TRP A 275 17.82 -2.13 16.99
N ASN A 276 16.63 -1.65 16.61
CA ASN A 276 15.92 -0.61 17.37
C ASN A 276 14.45 -0.99 17.56
N PRO A 277 14.14 -1.79 18.60
CA PRO A 277 12.80 -2.33 18.81
C PRO A 277 11.83 -1.34 19.46
N SER A 278 11.82 -0.08 19.00
CA SER A 278 10.87 0.95 19.42
C SER A 278 9.62 0.97 18.55
N PHE A 279 8.51 1.46 19.09
CA PHE A 279 7.29 1.67 18.30
C PHE A 279 7.54 2.70 17.21
N GLU A 280 8.27 3.75 17.54
CA GLU A 280 8.60 4.84 16.63
C GLU A 280 9.44 4.35 15.44
N ASN A 281 10.17 3.23 15.55
CA ASN A 281 10.97 2.66 14.46
C ASN A 281 10.13 1.73 13.57
N LEU A 282 9.08 1.12 14.14
CA LEU A 282 8.24 0.16 13.44
C LEU A 282 7.63 0.73 12.14
N PRO A 283 6.95 1.90 12.12
CA PRO A 283 6.45 2.50 10.88
C PRO A 283 7.56 2.80 9.87
N CYS A 284 8.77 3.17 10.31
CA CYS A 284 9.90 3.39 9.41
C CYS A 284 10.36 2.08 8.76
N VAL A 285 10.40 1.00 9.52
CA VAL A 285 10.71 -0.33 9.00
C VAL A 285 9.61 -0.80 8.05
N LEU A 286 8.33 -0.59 8.38
CA LEU A 286 7.21 -0.94 7.48
C LEU A 286 7.26 -0.12 6.18
N PHE A 287 7.62 1.17 6.23
CA PHE A 287 7.87 2.01 5.06
C PHE A 287 8.91 1.37 4.14
N VAL A 288 10.11 1.10 4.66
CA VAL A 288 11.24 0.54 3.89
C VAL A 288 10.94 -0.88 3.41
N GLN A 289 10.28 -1.69 4.24
CA GLN A 289 9.90 -3.05 3.89
C GLN A 289 8.89 -3.07 2.74
N THR A 290 7.89 -2.19 2.78
CA THR A 290 6.89 -2.06 1.72
C THR A 290 7.52 -1.49 0.45
N PHE A 291 8.42 -0.51 0.58
CA PHE A 291 9.15 0.05 -0.55
C PHE A 291 10.01 -1.02 -1.25
N ALA A 292 10.71 -1.85 -0.49
CA ALA A 292 11.44 -3.01 -1.01
C ALA A 292 10.51 -4.03 -1.67
N PHE A 293 9.39 -4.37 -1.01
CA PHE A 293 8.39 -5.28 -1.53
C PHE A 293 7.87 -4.82 -2.90
N VAL A 294 7.54 -3.53 -3.06
CA VAL A 294 7.06 -2.96 -4.34
C VAL A 294 8.17 -2.93 -5.39
N THR A 295 9.39 -2.51 -5.01
CA THR A 295 10.54 -2.39 -5.93
C THR A 295 10.91 -3.73 -6.57
N PHE A 296 10.90 -4.81 -5.80
CA PHE A 296 11.28 -6.15 -6.26
C PHE A 296 10.09 -6.99 -6.75
N ASN A 297 8.88 -6.45 -6.77
CA ASN A 297 7.70 -7.18 -7.23
C ASN A 297 7.76 -7.43 -8.74
N LYS A 298 7.34 -8.62 -9.18
CA LYS A 298 7.18 -8.95 -10.61
C LYS A 298 6.09 -8.13 -11.30
N VAL A 299 5.10 -7.66 -10.54
CA VAL A 299 4.08 -6.71 -10.99
C VAL A 299 4.18 -5.45 -10.14
N CYS A 300 4.32 -4.28 -10.77
CA CYS A 300 4.37 -3.00 -10.10
C CYS A 300 3.52 -2.00 -10.86
N THR A 301 2.51 -1.43 -10.20
CA THR A 301 1.60 -0.42 -10.77
C THR A 301 1.54 0.79 -9.83
N SER A 302 1.13 1.96 -10.32
CA SER A 302 1.18 3.21 -9.54
C SER A 302 0.37 3.16 -8.23
N GLN A 303 -0.71 2.36 -8.20
CA GLN A 303 -1.52 2.16 -7.00
C GLN A 303 -0.72 1.55 -5.83
N TYR A 304 0.34 0.80 -6.10
CA TYR A 304 1.17 0.18 -5.05
C TYR A 304 1.99 1.22 -4.27
N PHE A 305 2.18 2.42 -4.82
CA PHE A 305 2.96 3.47 -4.17
C PHE A 305 2.29 3.99 -2.90
N ILE A 306 0.96 3.91 -2.82
CA ILE A 306 0.20 4.27 -1.62
C ILE A 306 0.58 3.39 -0.44
N TRP A 307 0.96 2.13 -0.67
CA TRP A 307 1.29 1.17 0.39
C TRP A 307 2.47 1.61 1.25
N TYR A 308 3.48 2.27 0.67
CA TYR A 308 4.57 2.85 1.46
C TYR A 308 4.34 4.32 1.78
N LEU A 309 3.69 5.11 0.92
CA LEU A 309 3.43 6.54 1.17
C LEU A 309 2.60 6.78 2.44
N ILE A 310 1.78 5.81 2.85
CA ILE A 310 1.00 5.88 4.10
C ILE A 310 1.87 6.01 5.36
N PHE A 311 3.07 5.43 5.33
CA PHE A 311 4.02 5.52 6.44
C PHE A 311 4.95 6.74 6.33
N LEU A 312 4.97 7.43 5.19
CA LEU A 312 5.90 8.54 4.91
C LEU A 312 5.84 9.66 5.97
N PRO A 313 4.66 10.11 6.47
CA PRO A 313 4.59 11.08 7.55
C PRO A 313 5.31 10.64 8.83
N LEU A 314 5.18 9.35 9.19
CA LEU A 314 5.82 8.77 10.37
C LEU A 314 7.34 8.60 10.13
N TYR A 315 7.74 8.19 8.93
CA TYR A 315 9.14 8.08 8.53
C TYR A 315 9.86 9.44 8.59
N ILE A 316 9.32 10.46 7.92
CA ILE A 316 9.92 11.81 7.86
C ILE A 316 10.01 12.45 9.24
N SER A 317 9.10 12.12 10.16
CA SER A 317 9.15 12.64 11.54
C SER A 317 10.46 12.30 12.27
N ARG A 318 11.19 11.29 11.82
CA ARG A 318 12.45 10.80 12.40
C ARG A 318 13.64 10.80 11.44
N SER A 319 13.42 11.19 10.19
CA SER A 319 14.46 11.10 9.17
C SER A 319 15.51 12.19 9.38
N ASN A 320 16.78 11.82 9.18
CA ASN A 320 17.91 12.74 9.15
C ASN A 320 18.31 13.10 7.71
N ILE A 321 17.57 12.63 6.70
CA ILE A 321 17.81 12.97 5.30
C ILE A 321 17.69 14.48 5.12
N SER A 322 18.77 15.11 4.66
CA SER A 322 18.77 16.55 4.39
C SER A 322 17.74 16.92 3.32
N PRO A 323 17.12 18.11 3.37
CA PRO A 323 16.14 18.53 2.37
C PRO A 323 16.65 18.44 0.93
N ARG A 324 17.93 18.78 0.67
CA ARG A 324 18.54 18.67 -0.66
C ARG A 324 18.58 17.23 -1.16
N LYS A 325 18.99 16.29 -0.29
CA LYS A 325 19.01 14.85 -0.60
C LYS A 325 17.58 14.32 -0.78
N GLY A 326 16.63 14.76 0.04
CA GLY A 326 15.22 14.42 -0.10
C GLY A 326 14.62 14.87 -1.44
N VAL A 327 14.92 16.09 -1.89
CA VAL A 327 14.50 16.60 -3.21
C VAL A 327 15.12 15.77 -4.34
N LEU A 328 16.40 15.42 -4.25
CA LEU A 328 17.05 14.54 -5.23
C LEU A 328 16.38 13.15 -5.28
N MET A 329 16.07 12.55 -4.13
CA MET A 329 15.37 11.27 -4.04
C MET A 329 13.98 11.34 -4.68
N LEU A 330 13.22 12.41 -4.38
CA LEU A 330 11.91 12.63 -4.98
C LEU A 330 12.01 12.84 -6.50
N ALA A 331 13.02 13.56 -6.98
CA ALA A 331 13.26 13.76 -8.40
C ALA A 331 13.59 12.45 -9.11
N ILE A 332 14.48 11.61 -8.56
CA ILE A 332 14.80 10.29 -9.12
C ILE A 332 13.55 9.40 -9.17
N TRP A 333 12.78 9.36 -8.08
CA TRP A 333 11.54 8.59 -8.00
C TRP A 333 10.50 9.06 -9.03
N GLY A 334 10.29 10.37 -9.18
CA GLY A 334 9.31 10.93 -10.12
C GLY A 334 9.75 10.86 -11.59
N VAL A 335 11.01 11.19 -11.89
CA VAL A 335 11.53 11.20 -13.28
C VAL A 335 11.54 9.80 -13.85
N THR A 336 11.98 8.79 -13.10
CA THR A 336 12.00 7.41 -13.59
C THR A 336 10.59 6.87 -13.87
N GLN A 337 9.59 7.26 -13.07
CA GLN A 337 8.18 6.98 -13.38
C GLN A 337 7.74 7.70 -14.66
N GLY A 338 8.06 8.98 -14.82
CA GLY A 338 7.71 9.74 -16.02
C GLY A 338 8.31 9.15 -17.30
N LEU A 339 9.56 8.70 -17.23
CA LEU A 339 10.22 7.99 -18.33
C LEU A 339 9.50 6.69 -18.69
N TRP A 340 9.11 5.90 -17.69
CA TRP A 340 8.37 4.66 -17.91
C TRP A 340 6.97 4.93 -18.48
N LEU A 341 6.23 5.88 -17.92
CA LEU A 341 4.89 6.27 -18.38
C LEU A 341 4.90 6.77 -19.82
N LEU A 342 5.94 7.50 -20.23
CA LEU A 342 6.11 7.91 -21.62
C LEU A 342 6.20 6.69 -22.56
N GLN A 343 7.02 5.69 -22.23
CA GLN A 343 7.13 4.49 -23.06
C GLN A 343 5.88 3.61 -22.98
N GLY A 344 5.28 3.47 -21.81
CA GLY A 344 4.00 2.76 -21.63
C GLY A 344 2.88 3.40 -22.47
N TYR A 345 2.82 4.73 -22.54
CA TYR A 345 1.87 5.43 -23.41
C TYR A 345 2.11 5.14 -24.90
N ARG A 346 3.37 5.24 -25.36
CA ARG A 346 3.73 4.96 -26.75
C ARG A 346 3.42 3.52 -27.15
N LEU A 347 3.70 2.56 -26.26
CA LEU A 347 3.40 1.16 -26.50
C LEU A 347 1.90 0.89 -26.49
N GLU A 348 1.22 1.22 -25.40
CA GLU A 348 -0.13 0.71 -25.13
C GLU A 348 -1.24 1.55 -25.78
N PHE A 349 -1.00 2.85 -25.97
CA PHE A 349 -2.00 3.77 -26.54
C PHE A 349 -1.70 4.11 -27.99
N LEU A 350 -0.42 4.27 -28.37
CA LEU A 350 -0.04 4.58 -29.75
C LEU A 350 0.33 3.35 -30.59
N GLY A 351 0.47 2.16 -29.97
CA GLY A 351 0.83 0.93 -30.67
C GLY A 351 2.24 0.92 -31.25
N GLN A 352 3.16 1.74 -30.72
CA GLN A 352 4.54 1.84 -31.19
C GLN A 352 5.40 0.71 -30.60
N ASP A 353 6.24 0.10 -31.42
CA ASP A 353 7.23 -0.88 -30.97
C ASP A 353 8.39 -0.19 -30.25
N VAL A 354 8.29 -0.10 -28.92
CA VAL A 354 9.28 0.51 -28.01
C VAL A 354 9.85 -0.49 -27.01
N PHE A 355 9.74 -1.80 -27.27
CA PHE A 355 10.10 -2.84 -26.30
C PHE A 355 11.58 -2.79 -25.88
N PHE A 356 12.50 -2.70 -26.84
CA PHE A 356 13.94 -2.61 -26.59
C PHE A 356 14.61 -1.61 -27.56
N PRO A 357 15.48 -0.70 -27.07
CA PRO A 357 15.93 -0.57 -25.69
C PRO A 357 15.00 0.25 -24.79
N ASP A 358 14.04 0.98 -25.34
CA ASP A 358 13.36 2.09 -24.63
C ASP A 358 12.59 1.68 -23.37
N LEU A 359 11.59 0.81 -23.50
CA LEU A 359 10.77 0.37 -22.37
C LEU A 359 11.63 -0.39 -21.34
N PHE A 360 12.53 -1.26 -21.82
CA PHE A 360 13.46 -1.98 -20.95
C PHE A 360 14.37 -1.03 -20.15
N ALA A 361 14.97 -0.04 -20.81
CA ALA A 361 15.82 0.96 -20.18
C ALA A 361 15.03 1.80 -19.16
N ALA A 362 13.76 2.13 -19.45
CA ALA A 362 12.89 2.83 -18.51
C ALA A 362 12.59 1.97 -17.26
N SER A 363 12.24 0.68 -17.44
CA SER A 363 12.05 -0.26 -16.32
C SER A 363 13.34 -0.45 -15.50
N ALA A 364 14.50 -0.54 -16.17
CA ALA A 364 15.81 -0.64 -15.51
C ALA A 364 16.16 0.62 -14.73
N ALA A 365 15.93 1.81 -15.31
CA ALA A 365 16.15 3.08 -14.63
C ALA A 365 15.25 3.23 -13.40
N PHE A 366 13.97 2.86 -13.51
CA PHE A 366 13.05 2.82 -12.38
C PHE A 366 13.53 1.85 -11.29
N PHE A 367 13.91 0.62 -11.65
CA PHE A 367 14.40 -0.37 -10.69
C PHE A 367 15.68 0.10 -9.97
N LEU A 368 16.71 0.51 -10.72
CA LEU A 368 17.99 0.96 -10.15
C LEU A 368 17.82 2.23 -9.31
N GLY A 369 16.98 3.17 -9.76
CA GLY A 369 16.62 4.35 -8.98
C GLY A 369 16.00 3.97 -7.64
N ASN A 370 14.98 3.10 -7.64
CA ASN A 370 14.35 2.64 -6.41
C ASN A 370 15.31 1.83 -5.51
N VAL A 371 16.21 1.01 -6.07
CA VAL A 371 17.25 0.32 -5.27
C VAL A 371 18.19 1.31 -4.59
N TRP A 372 18.60 2.38 -5.28
CA TRP A 372 19.40 3.44 -4.66
C TRP A 372 18.63 4.16 -3.55
N LEU A 373 17.36 4.54 -3.79
CA LEU A 373 16.46 5.13 -2.77
C LEU A 373 16.34 4.22 -1.54
N LEU A 374 16.14 2.91 -1.76
CA LEU A 374 16.06 1.90 -0.71
C LEU A 374 17.32 1.91 0.16
N GLY A 375 18.51 1.96 -0.45
CA GLY A 375 19.77 2.12 0.26
C GLY A 375 19.82 3.37 1.14
N GLN A 376 19.36 4.51 0.61
CA GLN A 376 19.32 5.76 1.37
C GLN A 376 18.37 5.67 2.59
N PHE A 377 17.22 5.03 2.43
CA PHE A 377 16.29 4.86 3.54
C PHE A 377 16.81 3.92 4.63
N ILE A 378 17.52 2.85 4.24
CA ILE A 378 18.15 1.91 5.18
C ILE A 378 19.27 2.61 5.97
N GLU A 379 20.12 3.39 5.30
CA GLU A 379 21.18 4.18 5.94
C GLU A 379 20.61 5.20 6.92
N ASP A 380 19.53 5.90 6.54
CA ASP A 380 18.88 6.87 7.40
C ASP A 380 18.36 6.21 8.69
N ILE A 381 17.65 5.07 8.58
CA ILE A 381 17.18 4.32 9.75
C ILE A 381 18.34 3.91 10.65
N LYS A 382 19.44 3.39 10.09
CA LYS A 382 20.64 3.01 10.86
C LYS A 382 21.27 4.22 11.56
N SER A 383 21.36 5.37 10.89
CA SER A 383 21.96 6.58 11.46
C SER A 383 21.13 7.17 12.60
N SER A 384 19.80 7.06 12.51
CA SER A 384 18.85 7.47 13.55
C SER A 384 18.90 6.61 14.82
N GLN A 385 19.71 5.54 14.83
CA GLN A 385 19.93 4.65 15.98
C GLN A 385 21.07 5.10 16.89
N GLN A 386 21.98 5.97 16.45
CA GLN A 386 23.11 6.38 17.30
C GLN A 386 22.65 7.36 18.39
N PRO A 387 22.76 7.03 19.69
CA PRO A 387 22.71 8.04 20.72
C PRO A 387 23.85 9.04 20.49
N LYS A 388 23.58 10.34 20.64
CA LYS A 388 24.57 11.44 20.55
C LYS A 388 25.58 11.37 21.70
N ILE A 389 26.38 10.31 21.80
CA ILE A 389 27.35 10.14 22.90
C ILE A 389 28.76 10.64 22.52
N ASP A 390 29.07 10.86 21.24
CA ASP A 390 30.45 11.19 20.83
C ASP A 390 30.71 12.63 20.33
N ARG A 391 29.81 13.59 20.56
CA ARG A 391 30.10 15.02 20.27
C ARG A 391 30.71 15.81 21.44
N PHE A 392 30.91 15.20 22.62
CA PHE A 392 31.51 15.85 23.79
C PHE A 392 32.88 15.28 24.21
N LYS A 393 33.52 14.44 23.39
CA LYS A 393 34.85 13.86 23.69
C LYS A 393 35.98 14.28 22.75
N LYS A 394 35.82 15.37 21.99
CA LYS A 394 36.89 15.93 21.15
C LYS A 394 37.33 17.36 21.49
N GLU A 395 36.84 17.90 22.60
CA GLU A 395 37.31 19.17 23.16
C GLU A 395 37.47 19.00 24.67
N ALA A 396 38.52 18.28 25.08
CA ALA A 396 39.05 18.28 26.44
C ALA A 396 40.56 18.02 26.37
#